data_AF-A0A438DRP6-F1
#
_entry.id   AF-A0A438DRP6-F1
#
_cell.length_a   1.000
_cell.length_b   1.000
_cell.length_c   1.000
_cell.angle_alpha   90.00
_cell.angle_beta   90.00
_cell.angle_gamma   90.00
#
_symmetry.space_group_name_H-M   'P 1'
#
loop_
_entity.id
_entity.type
_entity.pdbx_description
1 polymer ?
#
loop_
_entity_poly.entity_id
_entity_poly.type
_entity_poly.pdbx_seq_one_letter_code
_entity_poly.pdbx_strand_id
1 'polypeptide(L)'
;MRDGNLPVSFIQKYLVKKLDLTNEAEVEIRCQGEAVVPTLQLQKLVELWLRTASTSKRVATSVGTSAKEFVMVLTYTRVQAP
;
A
#
# COMPACT_ATOMS: atom_id res chain seq x y z
N MET A 1 12.39 4.16 -16.25
CA MET A 1 11.11 4.74 -15.75
C MET A 1 11.09 4.54 -14.24
N ARG A 2 10.92 5.61 -13.45
CA ARG A 2 10.89 5.55 -11.98
C ARG A 2 9.42 5.62 -11.53
N ASP A 3 8.76 4.48 -11.42
CA ASP A 3 7.36 4.39 -10.96
C ASP A 3 7.17 4.78 -9.48
N GLY A 4 8.28 4.99 -8.75
CA GLY A 4 8.25 5.45 -7.35
C GLY A 4 7.62 6.83 -7.14
N ASN A 5 7.47 7.63 -8.22
CA ASN A 5 6.83 8.95 -8.15
C ASN A 5 5.30 8.91 -8.29
N LEU A 6 4.71 7.72 -8.48
CA LEU A 6 3.25 7.59 -8.55
C LEU A 6 2.62 7.80 -7.17
N PRO A 7 1.53 8.56 -7.06
CA PRO A 7 0.76 8.68 -5.84
C PRO A 7 -0.11 7.43 -5.59
N VAL A 8 -0.48 7.21 -4.32
CA VAL A 8 -1.38 6.13 -3.87
C VAL A 8 -2.74 6.18 -4.56
N SER A 9 -3.19 7.36 -5.02
CA SER A 9 -4.40 7.50 -5.83
C SER A 9 -4.41 6.63 -7.09
N PHE A 10 -3.25 6.23 -7.64
CA PHE A 10 -3.21 5.26 -8.74
C PHE A 10 -3.75 3.88 -8.34
N ILE A 11 -3.51 3.46 -7.09
CA ILE A 11 -4.08 2.21 -6.56
C ILE A 11 -5.58 2.38 -6.33
N GLN A 12 -6.02 3.54 -5.83
CA GLN A 12 -7.46 3.82 -5.67
C GLN A 12 -8.17 3.79 -7.03
N LYS A 13 -7.63 4.44 -8.06
CA LYS A 13 -8.13 4.39 -9.45
C LYS A 13 -8.28 2.96 -9.95
N TYR A 14 -7.27 2.14 -9.72
CA TYR A 14 -7.32 0.73 -10.08
C TYR A 14 -8.45 0.00 -9.35
N LEU A 15 -8.61 0.21 -8.05
CA LEU A 15 -9.65 -0.42 -7.24
C LEU A 15 -11.05 0.04 -7.65
N VAL A 16 -11.25 1.34 -7.88
CA VAL A 16 -12.50 1.91 -8.39
C VAL A 16 -12.91 1.22 -9.69
N LYS A 17 -11.99 1.14 -10.66
CA LYS A 17 -12.26 0.46 -11.93
C LYS A 17 -12.50 -1.04 -11.76
N LYS A 18 -11.75 -1.70 -10.87
CA LYS A 18 -11.86 -3.15 -10.64
C LYS A 18 -13.16 -3.53 -9.94
N LEU A 19 -13.65 -2.68 -9.04
CA LEU A 19 -14.81 -2.91 -8.20
C LEU A 19 -16.07 -2.20 -8.72
N ASP A 20 -15.99 -1.55 -9.88
CA ASP A 20 -17.07 -0.79 -10.51
C ASP A 20 -17.65 0.30 -9.59
N LEU A 21 -16.76 1.06 -8.94
CA LEU A 21 -17.12 2.20 -8.09
C LEU A 21 -17.20 3.49 -8.90
N THR A 22 -17.86 4.50 -8.35
CA THR A 22 -18.08 5.78 -9.05
C THR A 22 -16.99 6.80 -8.72
N ASN A 23 -16.40 6.74 -7.52
CA ASN A 23 -15.43 7.73 -7.04
C ASN A 23 -14.25 7.09 -6.28
N GLU A 24 -13.04 7.61 -6.49
CA GLU A 24 -11.82 7.26 -5.72
C GLU A 24 -11.99 7.51 -4.22
N ALA A 25 -12.83 8.48 -3.83
CA ALA A 25 -13.16 8.76 -2.44
C ALA A 25 -13.93 7.63 -1.74
N GLU A 26 -14.51 6.67 -2.47
CA GLU A 26 -15.18 5.50 -1.90
C GLU A 26 -14.19 4.43 -1.40
N VAL A 27 -12.88 4.60 -1.63
CA VAL A 27 -11.87 3.60 -1.29
C VAL A 27 -10.88 4.18 -0.27
N GLU A 28 -10.92 3.66 0.95
CA GLU A 28 -9.84 3.86 1.91
C GLU A 28 -8.78 2.76 1.73
N ILE A 29 -7.51 3.17 1.57
CA ILE A 29 -6.37 2.25 1.55
C ILE A 29 -5.65 2.34 2.90
N ARG A 30 -5.29 1.19 3.45
CA ARG A 30 -4.52 1.08 4.69
C ARG A 30 -3.25 0.26 4.48
N CYS A 31 -2.18 0.66 5.15
CA CYS A 31 -0.90 -0.03 5.20
C CYS A 31 -0.58 -0.35 6.65
N GLN A 32 -0.38 -1.63 6.99
CA GLN A 32 -0.13 -2.09 8.36
C GLN A 32 -1.18 -1.59 9.39
N GLY A 33 -2.44 -1.47 8.97
CA GLY A 33 -3.55 -1.00 9.81
C GLY A 33 -3.77 0.52 9.80
N GLU A 34 -2.82 1.31 9.29
CA GLU A 34 -2.91 2.78 9.24
C GLU A 34 -3.47 3.27 7.90
N ALA A 35 -4.35 4.27 7.92
CA ALA A 35 -4.90 4.86 6.71
C ALA A 35 -3.85 5.66 5.94
N VAL A 36 -3.86 5.55 4.61
CA VAL A 36 -2.88 6.17 3.73
C VAL A 36 -3.52 7.29 2.93
N VAL A 37 -2.89 8.46 2.92
CA VAL A 37 -3.39 9.60 2.14
C VAL A 37 -3.18 9.38 0.64
N PRO A 38 -4.16 9.70 -0.22
CA PRO A 38 -4.09 9.48 -1.68
C PRO A 38 -2.91 10.16 -2.37
N THR A 39 -2.43 11.27 -1.84
CA THR A 39 -1.33 12.07 -2.39
C THR A 39 0.05 11.53 -2.02
N LEU A 40 0.13 10.57 -1.08
CA LEU A 40 1.39 9.96 -0.69
C LEU A 40 1.99 9.22 -1.88
N GLN A 41 3.30 9.39 -2.11
CA GLN A 41 4.00 8.66 -3.16
C GLN A 41 4.24 7.20 -2.77
N LEU A 42 4.14 6.28 -3.74
CA LEU A 42 4.38 4.86 -3.51
C LEU A 42 5.76 4.58 -2.94
N GLN A 43 6.80 5.30 -3.37
CA GLN A 43 8.13 5.18 -2.77
C GLN A 43 8.11 5.53 -1.28
N LYS A 44 7.44 6.62 -0.90
CA LYS A 44 7.30 7.03 0.50
C LYS A 44 6.49 6.05 1.32
N LEU A 45 5.46 5.45 0.72
CA LEU A 45 4.69 4.38 1.35
C LEU A 45 5.56 3.15 1.63
N VAL A 46 6.40 2.73 0.67
CA VAL A 46 7.35 1.63 0.85
C VAL A 46 8.39 1.95 1.92
N GLU A 47 8.97 3.16 1.92
CA GLU A 47 9.89 3.62 2.97
C GLU A 47 9.25 3.56 4.36
N LEU A 48 7.99 3.99 4.48
CA LEU A 48 7.23 3.95 5.74
C LEU A 48 6.99 2.50 6.18
N TRP A 49 6.49 1.65 5.27
CA TRP A 49 6.25 0.23 5.52
C TRP A 49 7.53 -0.50 5.98
N LEU A 50 8.67 -0.21 5.33
CA LEU A 50 9.95 -0.77 5.73
C LEU A 50 10.33 -0.34 7.14
N ARG A 51 10.16 0.93 7.51
CA ARG A 51 10.53 1.43 8.85
C ARG A 51 9.73 0.76 9.97
N THR A 52 8.44 0.59 9.78
CA THR A 52 7.54 -0.08 10.73
C THR A 52 7.75 -1.60 10.74
N ALA A 53 8.02 -2.22 9.58
CA ALA A 53 8.38 -3.65 9.49
C ALA A 53 9.74 -3.96 10.12
N SER A 54 10.69 -3.00 10.10
CA SER A 54 12.05 -3.13 10.64
C SER A 54 12.14 -3.17 12.17
N THR A 55 11.01 -3.07 12.89
CA THR A 55 10.99 -3.52 14.29
C THR A 55 11.25 -5.02 14.42
N SER A 56 11.05 -5.78 13.33
CA SER A 56 11.59 -7.12 13.16
C SER A 56 13.08 -7.04 12.79
N LYS A 57 13.96 -7.56 13.64
CA LYS A 57 15.43 -7.67 13.43
C LYS A 57 15.76 -8.01 11.97
N ARG A 58 16.91 -7.52 11.46
CA ARG A 58 17.50 -7.97 10.17
C ARG A 58 17.30 -9.48 10.03
N VAL A 59 16.38 -9.87 9.15
CA VAL A 59 16.01 -11.28 9.00
C VAL A 59 17.10 -11.93 8.16
N ALA A 60 17.94 -12.75 8.78
CA ALA A 60 18.82 -13.65 8.03
C ALA A 60 17.92 -14.64 7.28
N THR A 61 17.95 -14.60 5.95
CA THR A 61 17.14 -15.48 5.11
C THR A 61 18.03 -16.44 4.34
N SER A 62 17.55 -17.67 4.17
CA SER A 62 18.14 -18.67 3.29
C SER A 62 17.27 -18.83 2.03
N VAL A 63 17.87 -19.31 0.95
CA VAL A 63 17.14 -19.63 -0.29
C VAL A 63 16.04 -20.65 0.04
N GLY A 64 14.80 -20.31 -0.33
CA GLY A 64 13.60 -21.11 0.03
C GLY A 64 12.75 -20.52 1.15
N THR A 65 13.20 -19.43 1.81
CA THR A 65 12.38 -18.70 2.79
C THR A 65 11.21 -17.98 2.09
N SER A 66 10.04 -17.95 2.72
CA SER A 66 8.85 -17.28 2.17
C SER A 66 9.12 -15.80 1.89
N ALA A 67 8.73 -15.35 0.70
CA ALA A 67 8.80 -13.93 0.32
C ALA A 67 7.77 -13.06 1.07
N LYS A 68 6.90 -13.64 1.90
CA LYS A 68 5.83 -12.95 2.62
C LYS A 68 6.34 -11.75 3.44
N GLU A 69 7.54 -11.87 4.03
CA GLU A 69 8.18 -10.80 4.81
C GLU A 69 8.76 -9.67 3.92
N PHE A 70 8.80 -9.86 2.60
CA PHE A 70 9.36 -8.91 1.64
C PHE A 70 8.30 -8.25 0.76
N VAL A 71 7.03 -8.58 0.96
CA VAL A 71 5.90 -8.02 0.20
C VAL A 71 5.15 -7.04 1.07
N MET A 72 5.03 -5.79 0.60
CA MET A 72 4.15 -4.81 1.21
C MET A 72 2.69 -5.18 0.96
N VAL A 73 1.94 -5.40 2.04
CA VAL A 73 0.52 -5.71 1.98
C VAL A 73 -0.29 -4.45 2.22
N LEU A 74 -1.16 -4.11 1.26
CA LEU A 74 -2.15 -3.04 1.39
C LEU A 74 -3.54 -3.66 1.52
N THR A 75 -4.30 -3.17 2.49
CA THR A 75 -5.72 -3.52 2.66
C THR A 75 -6.59 -2.36 2.22
N TYR A 76 -7.80 -2.64 1.76
CA TYR A 76 -8.75 -1.61 1.36
C TYR A 76 -10.12 -1.88 1.96
N THR A 77 -10.87 -0.81 2.18
CA THR A 77 -12.27 -0.86 2.62
C THR A 77 -13.08 0.13 1.81
N ARG A 78 -14.33 -0.25 1.47
CA ARG A 78 -15.27 0.70 0.88
C ARG A 78 -15.80 1.61 1.99
N VAL A 79 -15.72 2.91 1.78
CA VAL A 79 -16.26 3.93 2.67
C VAL A 79 -17.32 4.73 1.94
N GLN A 80 -18.25 5.31 2.69
CA GLN A 80 -19.22 6.24 2.11
C GLN A 80 -18.49 7.53 1.80
N ALA A 81 -18.49 7.93 0.52
CA ALA A 81 -17.93 9.22 0.14
C ALA A 81 -18.72 10.35 0.85
N PRO A 82 -18.04 11.39 1.35
CA PRO A 82 -18.71 12.55 1.95
C PRO A 82 -19.58 13.29 0.94
#